data_AF-A0A376KY97-F1
#
_entry.id   AF-A0A376KY97-F1
#
_cell.length_a   1.000
_cell.length_b   1.000
_cell.length_c   1.000
_cell.angle_alpha   90.00
_cell.angle_beta   90.00
_cell.angle_gamma   90.00
#
_symmetry.space_group_name_H-M   'P 1'
#
loop_
_entity.id
_entity.type
_entity.pdbx_description
1 polymer ?
#
loop_
_entity_poly.entity_id
_entity_poly.type
_entity_poly.pdbx_seq_one_letter_code
_entity_poly.pdbx_strand_id
1 'polypeptide(L)'
;MPPITRCCCAGADTVLKDDVLASKELLVMPDGSVTLNMPMDEDAQFVAVVGLFNRPDQKDNRWRLVLTRDDLNPDKPRTIELGDGWLSLVPVKE
;
A
#
# COMPACT_ATOMS: atom_id res chain seq x y z
N MET A 1 -0.31 32.89 9.27
CA MET A 1 -0.65 31.50 9.61
C MET A 1 -1.92 31.12 8.85
N PRO A 2 -1.83 30.52 7.66
CA PRO A 2 -2.95 29.91 6.97
C PRO A 2 -3.00 28.38 7.24
N PRO A 3 -4.19 27.77 7.28
CA PRO A 3 -4.33 26.33 7.51
C PRO A 3 -3.88 25.56 6.28
N ILE A 4 -3.08 24.51 6.52
CA ILE A 4 -2.59 23.60 5.48
C ILE A 4 -3.80 22.79 4.98
N THR A 5 -4.37 23.22 3.86
CA THR A 5 -5.44 22.51 3.16
C THR A 5 -4.91 21.16 2.70
N ARG A 6 -5.42 20.13 3.36
CA ARG A 6 -5.36 18.71 2.98
C ARG A 6 -5.76 18.56 1.50
N CYS A 7 -4.78 18.43 0.60
CA CYS A 7 -5.02 17.97 -0.77
C CYS A 7 -5.27 16.46 -0.72
N CYS A 8 -6.48 16.05 -0.35
CA CYS A 8 -6.99 14.74 -0.72
C CYS A 8 -7.26 14.76 -2.23
N CYS A 9 -6.69 13.80 -2.96
CA CYS A 9 -7.02 13.52 -4.36
C CYS A 9 -8.54 13.25 -4.49
N ALA A 10 -9.30 14.26 -4.91
CA ALA A 10 -10.77 14.26 -4.94
C ALA A 10 -11.43 13.35 -6.00
N GLY A 11 -10.78 12.27 -6.42
CA GLY A 11 -11.27 11.40 -7.50
C GLY A 11 -10.95 9.92 -7.39
N ALA A 12 -10.26 9.47 -6.34
CA ALA A 12 -10.05 8.03 -6.12
C ALA A 12 -11.24 7.36 -5.39
N ASP A 13 -12.00 8.15 -4.63
CA ASP A 13 -13.05 7.66 -3.72
C ASP A 13 -14.35 7.22 -4.42
N THR A 14 -14.50 7.46 -5.72
CA THR A 14 -15.73 7.17 -6.47
C THR A 14 -15.64 5.96 -7.40
N VAL A 15 -14.44 5.42 -7.65
CA VAL A 15 -14.26 4.27 -8.57
C VAL A 15 -14.00 2.96 -7.83
N LEU A 16 -13.42 3.00 -6.63
CA LEU A 16 -12.95 1.81 -5.90
C LEU A 16 -13.82 1.41 -4.70
N LYS A 17 -14.96 2.06 -4.46
CA LYS A 17 -15.72 1.87 -3.21
C LYS A 17 -16.36 0.49 -3.04
N ASP A 18 -16.67 -0.22 -4.12
CA ASP A 18 -17.36 -1.52 -4.05
C ASP A 18 -16.42 -2.73 -4.03
N ASP A 19 -15.13 -2.57 -4.36
CA ASP A 19 -14.14 -3.67 -4.37
C ASP A 19 -13.16 -3.62 -3.16
N VAL A 20 -13.21 -2.56 -2.35
CA VAL A 20 -12.34 -2.40 -1.18
C VAL A 20 -12.98 -3.03 0.04
N LEU A 21 -12.64 -4.30 0.28
CA LEU A 21 -13.09 -5.05 1.45
C LEU A 21 -12.51 -4.50 2.76
N ALA A 22 -11.27 -3.99 2.70
CA ALA A 22 -10.62 -3.33 3.83
C ALA A 22 -9.58 -2.32 3.32
N SER A 23 -9.54 -1.13 3.92
CA SER A 23 -8.48 -0.14 3.69
C SER A 23 -7.83 0.23 5.00
N LYS A 24 -6.50 0.34 4.98
CA LYS A 24 -5.72 0.87 6.10
C LYS A 24 -4.70 1.85 5.56
N GLU A 25 -4.72 3.05 6.13
CA GLU A 25 -3.72 4.07 5.85
C GLU A 25 -2.80 4.19 7.06
N LEU A 26 -1.51 4.34 6.78
CA LEU A 26 -0.49 4.47 7.81
C LEU A 26 0.61 5.39 7.30
N LEU A 27 1.07 6.28 8.18
CA LEU A 27 2.21 7.14 7.90
C LEU A 27 3.50 6.44 8.36
N VAL A 28 4.40 6.18 7.41
CA VAL A 28 5.73 5.65 7.68
C VAL A 28 6.71 6.82 7.67
N MET A 29 7.48 6.98 8.74
CA MET A 29 8.56 7.96 8.77
C MET A 29 9.75 7.47 7.92
N PRO A 30 10.54 8.37 7.31
CA PRO A 30 11.81 7.99 6.69
C PRO A 30 12.67 7.18 7.67
N ASP A 31 13.32 6.13 7.18
CA ASP A 31 14.09 5.15 7.97
C ASP A 31 13.30 4.39 9.06
N GLY A 32 11.98 4.55 9.09
CA GLY A 32 11.09 3.81 9.96
C GLY A 32 10.57 2.54 9.31
N SER A 33 10.42 1.48 10.10
CA SER A 33 9.67 0.29 9.72
C SER A 33 8.31 0.31 10.40
N VAL A 34 7.26 -0.08 9.69
CA VAL A 34 5.99 -0.37 10.34
C VAL A 34 5.45 -1.71 9.87
N THR A 35 4.93 -2.46 10.83
CA THR A 35 4.25 -3.72 10.56
C THR A 35 2.75 -3.46 10.56
N LEU A 36 2.10 -3.75 9.44
CA LEU A 36 0.65 -3.80 9.36
C LEU A 36 0.21 -5.25 9.59
N ASN A 37 -0.45 -5.50 10.72
CA ASN A 37 -1.13 -6.76 10.97
C ASN A 37 -2.64 -6.52 10.89
N MET A 38 -3.28 -7.10 9.88
CA MET A 38 -4.72 -7.11 9.75
C MET A 38 -5.16 -8.50 9.29
N PRO A 39 -6.25 -9.05 9.83
CA PRO A 39 -6.82 -10.28 9.32
C PRO A 39 -7.25 -10.06 7.87
N MET A 40 -6.85 -10.97 6.99
CA MET A 40 -7.31 -10.97 5.60
C MET A 40 -8.73 -11.53 5.55
N ASP A 41 -9.63 -10.85 4.84
CA ASP A 41 -10.99 -11.34 4.63
C ASP A 41 -10.98 -12.64 3.83
N GLU A 42 -11.89 -13.56 4.13
CA GLU A 42 -11.99 -14.85 3.44
C GLU A 42 -12.31 -14.67 1.95
N ASP A 43 -13.04 -13.62 1.59
CA ASP A 43 -13.41 -13.31 0.21
C ASP A 43 -12.37 -12.42 -0.52
N ALA A 44 -11.30 -12.00 0.17
CA ALA A 44 -10.26 -11.18 -0.44
C ALA A 44 -9.42 -11.99 -1.45
N GLN A 45 -9.49 -11.60 -2.72
CA GLN A 45 -8.71 -12.22 -3.81
C GLN A 45 -7.39 -11.48 -4.08
N PHE A 46 -7.36 -10.18 -3.83
CA PHE A 46 -6.22 -9.31 -4.11
C PHE A 46 -5.99 -8.34 -2.96
N VAL A 47 -4.72 -8.00 -2.73
CA VAL A 47 -4.30 -6.94 -1.82
C VAL A 47 -3.51 -5.92 -2.62
N ALA A 48 -4.05 -4.72 -2.75
CA ALA A 48 -3.36 -3.59 -3.34
C ALA A 48 -2.66 -2.77 -2.25
N VAL A 49 -1.37 -2.50 -2.45
CA VAL A 49 -0.57 -1.61 -1.61
C VAL A 49 -0.17 -0.40 -2.44
N VAL A 50 -0.50 0.79 -1.94
CA VAL A 50 -0.26 2.05 -2.66
C VAL A 50 0.59 2.97 -1.79
N GLY A 51 1.71 3.44 -2.35
CA GLY A 51 2.58 4.40 -1.71
C GLY A 51 2.19 5.82 -2.11
N LEU A 52 1.77 6.63 -1.13
CA LEU A 52 1.46 8.04 -1.33
C LEU A 52 2.75 8.88 -1.23
N PHE A 53 3.54 8.87 -2.30
CA PHE A 53 4.78 9.65 -2.38
C PHE A 53 4.54 11.08 -2.90
N ASN A 54 5.35 12.03 -2.46
CA ASN A 54 5.36 13.39 -3.03
C ASN A 54 5.76 13.40 -4.52
N ARG A 55 6.63 12.47 -4.92
CA ARG A 55 7.09 12.27 -6.31
C ARG A 55 7.09 10.78 -6.64
N PRO A 56 5.93 10.21 -7.01
CA PRO A 56 5.86 8.79 -7.34
C PRO A 56 6.54 8.50 -8.69
N ASP A 57 7.18 7.34 -8.80
CA ASP A 57 7.67 6.83 -10.08
C ASP A 57 6.50 6.32 -10.93
N GLN A 58 5.86 7.24 -11.65
CA GLN A 58 4.77 6.94 -12.58
C GLN A 58 5.24 6.25 -13.87
N LYS A 59 6.53 6.32 -14.21
CA LYS A 59 7.03 5.73 -15.46
C LYS A 59 7.02 4.21 -15.38
N ASP A 60 7.53 3.69 -14.26
CA ASP A 60 7.64 2.25 -14.04
C ASP A 60 6.48 1.71 -13.19
N ASN A 61 5.50 2.56 -12.83
CA ASN A 61 4.36 2.23 -11.95
C ASN A 61 4.77 1.60 -10.60
N ARG A 62 5.99 1.89 -10.13
CA ARG A 62 6.55 1.31 -8.92
C ARG A 62 5.96 1.91 -7.63
N TRP A 63 5.08 2.89 -7.74
CA TRP A 63 4.39 3.50 -6.60
C TRP A 63 3.25 2.62 -6.04
N ARG A 64 2.90 1.52 -6.72
CA ARG A 64 1.87 0.56 -6.28
C ARG A 64 2.33 -0.89 -6.45
N LEU A 65 1.81 -1.77 -5.60
CA LEU A 65 1.97 -3.21 -5.68
C LEU A 65 0.59 -3.87 -5.61
N VAL A 66 0.40 -4.95 -6.35
CA VAL A 66 -0.80 -5.78 -6.25
C VAL A 66 -0.31 -7.19 -5.95
N LEU A 67 -0.74 -7.72 -4.82
CA LEU A 67 -0.43 -9.06 -4.33
C LEU A 67 -1.68 -9.91 -4.49
N THR A 68 -1.52 -11.13 -4.97
CA THR A 68 -2.60 -12.12 -4.98
C THR A 68 -2.68 -12.81 -3.64
N ARG A 69 -3.79 -13.50 -3.36
CA ARG A 69 -3.93 -14.33 -2.16
C ARG A 69 -2.80 -15.36 -2.03
N ASP A 70 -2.32 -15.91 -3.14
CA ASP A 70 -1.24 -16.90 -3.14
C ASP A 70 0.13 -16.30 -2.78
N ASP A 71 0.31 -14.99 -2.98
CA ASP A 71 1.52 -14.26 -2.56
C ASP A 71 1.55 -13.98 -1.05
N LEU A 72 0.42 -14.17 -0.36
CA LEU A 72 0.24 -13.85 1.04
C LEU A 72 0.21 -15.13 1.87
N ASN A 73 0.95 -15.13 2.98
CA ASN A 73 0.99 -16.26 3.90
C ASN A 73 0.35 -15.84 5.23
N PRO A 74 -0.57 -16.64 5.80
CA PRO A 74 -1.24 -16.32 7.05
C PRO A 74 -0.29 -16.25 8.25
N ASP A 75 0.81 -17.01 8.22
CA ASP A 75 1.79 -17.12 9.30
C ASP A 75 3.04 -16.24 9.06
N LYS A 76 3.35 -15.93 7.79
CA LYS A 76 4.56 -15.19 7.40
C LYS A 76 4.22 -13.84 6.77
N PRO A 77 4.57 -12.71 7.42
CA PRO A 77 4.34 -11.39 6.84
C PRO A 77 5.21 -11.18 5.59
N ARG A 78 4.65 -10.54 4.57
CA ARG A 78 5.41 -10.06 3.42
C ARG A 78 6.10 -8.74 3.75
N THR A 79 7.38 -8.65 3.42
CA THR A 79 8.15 -7.41 3.59
C THR A 79 8.08 -6.59 2.31
N ILE A 80 7.65 -5.33 2.44
CA ILE A 80 7.64 -4.36 1.35
C ILE A 80 8.68 -3.30 1.69
N GLU A 81 9.62 -3.09 0.77
CA GLU A 81 10.64 -2.06 0.89
C GLU A 81 10.11 -0.77 0.28
N LEU A 82 10.23 0.32 1.04
CA LEU A 82 9.87 1.66 0.60
C LEU A 82 11.14 2.43 0.25
N GLY A 83 11.23 2.92 -0.98
CA GLY A 83 12.30 3.79 -1.44
C GLY A 83 11.81 5.19 -1.79
N ASP A 84 12.66 5.97 -2.46
CA ASP A 84 12.33 7.34 -2.89
C ASP A 84 11.37 7.31 -4.09
N GLY A 85 10.06 7.23 -3.81
CA GLY A 85 9.01 7.25 -4.83
C GLY A 85 8.61 5.88 -5.38
N TRP A 86 9.11 4.80 -4.80
CA TRP A 86 8.83 3.43 -5.24
C TRP A 86 8.62 2.46 -4.07
N LEU A 87 7.89 1.38 -4.35
CA LEU A 87 7.65 0.22 -3.51
C LEU A 87 8.21 -1.02 -4.22
N SER A 88 8.85 -1.90 -3.46
CA SER A 88 9.29 -3.20 -3.97
C SER A 88 8.92 -4.30 -2.99
N LEU A 89 8.39 -5.40 -3.51
CA LEU A 89 8.12 -6.58 -2.71
C LEU A 89 9.43 -7.35 -2.54
N VAL A 90 9.88 -7.52 -1.29
CA VAL A 90 11.05 -8.34 -1.01
C VAL A 90 10.68 -9.80 -1.27
N PRO A 91 11.46 -10.53 -2.10
CA PRO A 91 11.22 -11.94 -2.32
C PRO A 91 11.42 -12.71 -1.01
N VAL A 92 10.53 -13.67 -0.75
CA VAL A 92 10.69 -14.57 0.41
C VAL A 92 11.89 -15.45 0.10
N LYS A 93 12.95 -15.38 0.91
CA LYS A 93 14.03 -16.37 0.85
C LYS A 93 13.47 -17.72 1.31
N GLU A 94 13.60 -18.73 0.45
CA GLU A 94 13.29 -20.13 0.77
C GLU A 94 14.15 -20.66 1.93
#